data_AF-A0A1V6CCD3-F1
#
_entry.id   AF-A0A1V6CCD3-F1
#
_cell.length_a   1.000
_cell.length_b   1.000
_cell.length_c   1.000
_cell.angle_alpha   90.00
_cell.angle_beta   90.00
_cell.angle_gamma   90.00
#
_symmetry.space_group_name_H-M   'P 1'
#
loop_
_entity.id
_entity.type
_entity.pdbx_description
1 polymer ?
#
loop_
_entity_poly.entity_id
_entity_poly.type
_entity_poly.pdbx_seq_one_letter_code
_entity_poly.pdbx_strand_id
1 'polypeptide(L)'
;MKKGFTLIELLVVIAIISMLAGQIMPSLSSAREKGRQANCINNLHQIGISIEMYYQDYDDYPTWLSILVPSYLGTDKVFICLTDKYKGLTGHGNSAYPNSNDIPPSQIPGFSPPYPAEFAWRNPNVTACSYIYEFSPCPCEWFMLGYANGTYSDDDFHHADTNLNGVVSWKEAKMWQASNQGLSDNLPIVRCFWHAYNYGQKVLNLSYKDYHVFTSRMYWETTSD
;
A
#
# COMPACT_ATOMS: atom_id res chain seq x y z
N MET A 1 61.67 25.45 15.27
CA MET A 1 60.53 26.39 15.32
C MET A 1 59.33 25.73 14.66
N LYS A 2 58.24 25.49 15.39
CA LYS A 2 56.99 24.99 14.78
C LYS A 2 56.26 26.19 14.19
N LYS A 3 55.94 26.17 12.89
CA LYS A 3 55.07 27.17 12.26
C LYS A 3 53.68 27.05 12.88
N GLY A 4 53.18 28.15 13.46
CA GLY A 4 51.80 28.22 13.96
C GLY A 4 50.82 28.34 12.81
N PHE A 5 49.64 27.73 12.96
CA PHE A 5 48.54 27.85 12.01
C PHE A 5 48.02 29.30 12.03
N THR A 6 47.82 29.91 10.87
CA THR A 6 47.26 31.26 10.77
C THR A 6 45.74 31.22 10.80
N LEU A 7 45.11 32.28 11.33
CA LEU A 7 43.65 32.43 11.33
C LEU A 7 43.06 32.37 9.91
N ILE A 8 43.79 32.90 8.91
CA ILE A 8 43.34 32.92 7.52
C ILE A 8 43.34 31.52 6.90
N GLU A 9 44.34 30.67 7.21
CA GLU A 9 44.37 29.28 6.74
C GLU A 9 43.18 28.49 7.29
N LEU A 10 42.83 28.69 8.58
CA LEU A 10 41.66 28.04 9.16
C LEU A 10 40.35 28.55 8.53
N LEU A 11 40.25 29.86 8.27
CA LEU A 11 39.05 30.48 7.72
C LEU A 11 38.76 30.03 6.28
N VAL A 12 39.79 29.90 5.45
CA VAL A 12 39.62 29.40 4.07
C VAL A 12 39.17 27.94 4.06
N VAL A 13 39.69 27.10 4.96
CA VAL A 13 39.30 25.69 5.06
C VAL A 13 37.83 25.54 5.44
N ILE A 14 37.36 26.26 6.46
CA ILE A 14 35.94 26.20 6.84
C ILE A 14 35.02 26.75 5.75
N ALA A 15 35.47 27.76 4.99
CA ALA A 15 34.72 28.30 3.86
C ALA A 15 34.55 27.28 2.73
N ILE A 16 35.62 26.55 2.39
CA ILE A 16 35.58 25.48 1.37
C ILE A 16 34.70 24.32 1.84
N ILE A 17 34.84 23.87 3.10
CA ILE A 17 34.00 22.79 3.66
C ILE A 17 32.51 23.20 3.62
N SER A 18 32.19 24.44 3.99
CA SER A 18 30.80 24.93 3.99
C SER A 18 30.21 25.00 2.59
N MET A 19 31.01 25.43 1.59
CA MET A 19 30.59 25.45 0.19
C MET A 19 30.31 24.03 -0.35
N LEU A 20 31.18 23.06 -0.06
CA LEU A 20 31.00 21.67 -0.48
C LEU A 20 29.83 21.00 0.24
N ALA A 21 29.71 21.19 1.56
CA ALA A 21 28.62 20.63 2.36
C ALA A 21 27.25 21.18 1.95
N GLY A 22 27.18 22.46 1.55
CA GLY A 22 25.96 23.10 1.07
C GLY A 22 25.34 22.41 -0.15
N GLN A 23 26.16 21.85 -1.05
CA GLN A 23 25.67 21.12 -2.22
C GLN A 23 25.26 19.67 -1.90
N ILE A 24 25.86 19.04 -0.89
CA ILE A 24 25.60 17.64 -0.53
C ILE A 24 24.25 17.47 0.18
N MET A 25 23.84 18.44 1.00
CA MET A 25 22.62 18.35 1.80
C MET A 25 21.33 18.08 0.98
N PRO A 26 21.01 18.82 -0.11
CA PRO A 26 19.82 18.53 -0.92
C PRO A 26 19.93 17.20 -1.69
N SER A 27 21.13 16.76 -2.05
CA SER A 27 21.35 15.46 -2.69
C SER A 27 21.08 14.30 -1.72
N LEU A 28 21.54 14.43 -0.47
CA LEU A 28 21.39 13.41 0.56
C LEU A 28 19.92 13.20 0.98
N SER A 29 19.10 14.26 1.02
CA SER A 29 17.67 14.13 1.32
C SER A 29 16.94 13.34 0.23
N SER A 30 17.22 13.61 -1.04
CA SER A 30 16.68 12.86 -2.18
C SER A 30 17.12 11.40 -2.17
N ALA A 31 18.41 11.13 -1.89
CA ALA A 31 18.94 9.78 -1.82
C ALA A 31 18.28 8.94 -0.70
N ARG A 32 18.05 9.55 0.48
CA ARG A 32 17.34 8.89 1.58
C ARG A 32 15.91 8.53 1.22
N GLU A 33 15.21 9.40 0.50
CA GLU A 33 13.84 9.16 0.08
C GLU A 33 13.75 8.02 -0.95
N LYS A 34 14.65 8.01 -1.94
CA LYS A 34 14.78 6.87 -2.87
C LYS A 34 15.09 5.56 -2.14
N GLY A 35 15.90 5.61 -1.07
CA GLY A 35 16.19 4.46 -0.21
C GLY A 35 14.93 3.94 0.51
N ARG A 36 14.07 4.83 1.02
CA ARG A 36 12.78 4.42 1.62
C ARG A 36 11.85 3.80 0.59
N GLN A 37 11.77 4.39 -0.60
CA GLN A 37 10.98 3.86 -1.71
C GLN A 37 11.44 2.46 -2.11
N ALA A 38 12.76 2.25 -2.23
CA ALA A 38 13.32 0.93 -2.55
C ALA A 38 12.94 -0.13 -1.50
N ASN A 39 12.87 0.24 -0.21
CA ASN A 39 12.39 -0.66 0.83
C ASN A 39 10.90 -0.99 0.67
N CYS A 40 10.03 -0.01 0.39
CA CYS A 40 8.61 -0.31 0.20
C CYS A 40 8.36 -1.15 -1.07
N ILE A 41 9.17 -0.98 -2.13
CA ILE A 41 9.17 -1.87 -3.30
C ILE A 41 9.56 -3.30 -2.90
N ASN A 42 10.62 -3.45 -2.10
CA ASN A 42 11.06 -4.77 -1.62
C ASN A 42 10.03 -5.44 -0.70
N ASN A 43 9.33 -4.67 0.13
CA ASN A 43 8.22 -5.18 0.95
C ASN A 43 7.07 -5.67 0.08
N LEU A 44 6.65 -4.90 -0.92
CA LEU A 44 5.60 -5.31 -1.87
C LEU A 44 5.99 -6.59 -2.62
N HIS A 45 7.24 -6.71 -3.03
CA HIS A 45 7.74 -7.93 -3.69
C HIS A 45 7.67 -9.15 -2.76
N GLN A 46 8.07 -9.02 -1.48
CA GLN A 46 7.93 -10.10 -0.50
C GLN A 46 6.46 -10.48 -0.25
N ILE A 47 5.57 -9.49 -0.19
CA ILE A 47 4.13 -9.73 -0.09
C ILE A 47 3.63 -10.49 -1.33
N GLY A 48 4.04 -10.08 -2.54
CA GLY A 48 3.64 -10.75 -3.79
C GLY A 48 4.06 -12.22 -3.83
N ILE A 49 5.31 -12.53 -3.51
CA ILE A 49 5.78 -13.91 -3.40
C ILE A 49 4.94 -14.70 -2.39
N SER A 50 4.63 -14.08 -1.24
CA SER A 50 3.86 -14.75 -0.19
C SER A 50 2.41 -15.02 -0.59
N ILE A 51 1.79 -14.10 -1.34
CA ILE A 51 0.46 -14.28 -1.93
C ILE A 51 0.50 -15.41 -2.96
N GLU A 52 1.51 -15.45 -3.83
CA GLU A 52 1.67 -16.50 -4.82
C GLU A 52 1.81 -17.88 -4.17
N MET A 53 2.62 -18.00 -3.11
CA MET A 53 2.74 -19.24 -2.34
C MET A 53 1.42 -19.65 -1.68
N TYR A 54 0.69 -18.70 -1.09
CA TYR A 54 -0.64 -18.97 -0.52
C TYR A 54 -1.62 -19.47 -1.59
N TYR A 55 -1.63 -18.82 -2.75
CA TYR A 55 -2.48 -19.20 -3.87
C TYR A 55 -2.16 -20.61 -4.38
N GLN A 56 -0.87 -20.99 -4.44
CA GLN A 56 -0.46 -22.35 -4.82
C GLN A 56 -0.96 -23.42 -3.84
N ASP A 57 -1.06 -23.09 -2.55
CA ASP A 57 -1.51 -24.04 -1.52
C ASP A 57 -3.04 -24.14 -1.40
N TYR A 58 -3.77 -23.03 -1.63
CA TYR A 58 -5.21 -22.92 -1.36
C TYR A 58 -6.09 -22.69 -2.60
N ASP A 59 -5.50 -22.47 -3.78
CA ASP A 59 -6.18 -22.11 -5.03
C ASP A 59 -7.07 -20.85 -4.90
N ASP A 60 -6.76 -20.00 -3.93
CA ASP A 60 -7.49 -18.76 -3.65
C ASP A 60 -6.57 -17.70 -3.02
N TYR A 61 -6.99 -16.43 -3.09
CA TYR A 61 -6.29 -15.32 -2.46
C TYR A 61 -6.54 -15.28 -0.96
N PRO A 62 -5.55 -14.87 -0.14
CA PRO A 62 -5.74 -14.75 1.29
C PRO A 62 -6.81 -13.70 1.58
N THR A 63 -7.68 -13.91 2.57
CA THR A 63 -8.72 -12.92 2.91
C THR A 63 -8.13 -11.64 3.51
N TRP A 64 -6.97 -11.73 4.15
CA TRP A 64 -6.23 -10.61 4.70
C TRP A 64 -4.73 -10.85 4.53
N LEU A 65 -3.94 -9.79 4.33
CA LEU A 65 -2.47 -9.89 4.29
C LEU A 65 -1.92 -10.44 5.60
N SER A 66 -2.53 -10.08 6.73
CA SER A 66 -2.13 -10.48 8.07
C SER A 66 -2.09 -12.01 8.27
N ILE A 67 -2.89 -12.77 7.51
CA ILE A 67 -2.92 -14.24 7.56
C ILE A 67 -1.63 -14.86 7.00
N LEU A 68 -0.91 -14.14 6.14
CA LEU A 68 0.36 -14.62 5.58
C LEU A 68 1.44 -14.80 6.66
N VAL A 69 1.30 -14.15 7.82
CA VAL A 69 2.21 -14.30 8.96
C VAL A 69 1.65 -15.35 9.93
N PRO A 70 2.47 -16.29 10.45
CA PRO A 70 3.91 -16.48 10.19
C PRO A 70 4.22 -17.49 9.06
N SER A 71 3.21 -18.10 8.46
CA SER A 71 3.38 -19.27 7.59
C SER A 71 4.11 -18.98 6.28
N TYR A 72 3.83 -17.83 5.65
CA TYR A 72 4.42 -17.41 4.37
C TYR A 72 5.40 -16.24 4.56
N LEU A 73 5.16 -15.40 5.57
CA LEU A 73 6.02 -14.28 5.94
C LEU A 73 6.61 -14.48 7.34
N GLY A 74 7.94 -14.44 7.43
CA GLY A 74 8.66 -14.58 8.70
C GLY A 74 8.55 -13.36 9.63
N THR A 75 8.00 -12.23 9.18
CA THR A 75 7.81 -11.02 10.01
C THR A 75 6.64 -10.18 9.52
N ASP A 76 5.90 -9.61 10.47
CA ASP A 76 4.84 -8.62 10.31
C ASP A 76 5.35 -7.23 9.88
N LYS A 77 6.64 -6.95 10.07
CA LYS A 77 7.26 -5.66 9.68
C LYS A 77 7.16 -5.37 8.19
N VAL A 78 6.98 -6.40 7.35
CA VAL A 78 6.79 -6.25 5.90
C VAL A 78 5.54 -5.42 5.60
N PHE A 79 4.52 -5.47 6.48
CA PHE A 79 3.30 -4.68 6.33
C PHE A 79 3.45 -3.21 6.70
N ILE A 80 4.62 -2.77 7.17
CA ILE A 80 4.89 -1.37 7.52
C ILE A 80 5.75 -0.72 6.47
N CYS A 81 5.24 0.32 5.81
CA CYS A 81 6.05 1.10 4.88
C CYS A 81 6.88 2.14 5.65
N LEU A 82 8.17 2.28 5.29
CA LEU A 82 9.08 3.20 5.99
C LEU A 82 8.74 4.68 5.77
N THR A 83 7.92 5.01 4.79
CA THR A 83 7.38 6.35 4.54
C THR A 83 6.13 6.65 5.36
N ASP A 84 5.57 5.65 6.05
CA ASP A 84 4.42 5.80 6.93
C ASP A 84 4.82 6.44 8.26
N LYS A 85 4.27 7.63 8.53
CA LYS A 85 4.50 8.38 9.77
C LYS A 85 3.88 7.70 10.99
N TYR A 86 2.79 6.97 10.82
CA TYR A 86 2.04 6.30 11.89
C TYR A 86 2.37 4.81 11.98
N LYS A 87 3.35 4.31 11.20
CA LYS A 87 3.83 2.93 11.26
C LYS A 87 2.70 1.90 11.15
N GLY A 88 1.76 2.12 10.24
CA GLY A 88 0.63 1.25 9.94
C GLY A 88 -0.50 1.28 10.95
N LEU A 89 -0.40 2.04 12.05
CA LEU A 89 -1.39 2.07 13.12
C LEU A 89 -2.71 2.74 12.72
N THR A 90 -2.67 3.59 11.69
CA THR A 90 -3.86 4.24 11.13
C THR A 90 -4.30 3.61 9.82
N GLY A 91 -3.75 2.43 9.48
CA GLY A 91 -4.04 1.73 8.24
C GLY A 91 -3.25 2.27 7.04
N HIS A 92 -3.84 2.14 5.85
CA HIS A 92 -3.17 2.42 4.58
C HIS A 92 -3.01 3.91 4.22
N GLY A 93 -3.46 4.80 5.10
CA GLY A 93 -3.31 6.25 4.94
C GLY A 93 -4.32 6.89 3.99
N ASN A 94 -5.32 6.15 3.51
CA ASN A 94 -6.42 6.69 2.70
C ASN A 94 -7.75 6.60 3.47
N SER A 95 -8.35 7.75 3.79
CA SER A 95 -9.61 7.81 4.54
C SER A 95 -10.84 7.46 3.71
N ALA A 96 -10.71 7.34 2.38
CA ALA A 96 -11.83 6.99 1.50
C ALA A 96 -12.24 5.52 1.59
N TYR A 97 -11.36 4.65 2.12
CA TYR A 97 -11.59 3.20 2.18
C TYR A 97 -11.30 2.65 3.59
N PRO A 98 -11.97 3.16 4.64
CA PRO A 98 -11.65 2.81 6.02
C PRO A 98 -11.86 1.33 6.33
N ASN A 99 -12.80 0.67 5.67
CA ASN A 99 -13.13 -0.73 5.89
C ASN A 99 -12.15 -1.74 5.23
N SER A 100 -11.40 -1.31 4.22
CA SER A 100 -10.41 -2.14 3.49
C SER A 100 -9.07 -2.31 4.23
N ASN A 101 -8.99 -1.84 5.47
CA ASN A 101 -7.76 -1.84 6.24
C ASN A 101 -7.48 -3.21 6.85
N ASP A 102 -6.23 -3.66 6.75
CA ASP A 102 -5.73 -4.79 7.52
C ASP A 102 -5.22 -4.34 8.91
N ILE A 103 -6.01 -3.57 9.68
CA ILE A 103 -5.81 -3.34 11.14
C ILE A 103 -7.07 -3.66 11.96
N PRO A 104 -6.97 -3.89 13.29
CA PRO A 104 -8.13 -4.03 14.17
C PRO A 104 -9.19 -2.94 13.94
N PRO A 105 -10.49 -3.29 13.78
CA PRO A 105 -11.56 -2.32 13.52
C PRO A 105 -11.64 -1.15 14.50
N SER A 106 -11.32 -1.40 15.77
CA SER A 106 -11.28 -0.38 16.82
C SER A 106 -10.21 0.69 16.65
N GLN A 107 -9.22 0.45 15.79
CA GLN A 107 -8.13 1.38 15.49
C GLN A 107 -8.38 2.19 14.21
N ILE A 108 -9.43 1.86 13.45
CA ILE A 108 -9.79 2.59 12.23
C ILE A 108 -10.52 3.88 12.64
N PRO A 109 -10.00 5.08 12.31
CA PRO A 109 -10.64 6.33 12.69
C PRO A 109 -12.06 6.45 12.14
N GLY A 110 -13.02 6.74 13.02
CA GLY A 110 -14.44 6.88 12.64
C GLY A 110 -15.21 5.56 12.48
N PHE A 111 -14.57 4.41 12.68
CA PHE A 111 -15.20 3.10 12.55
C PHE A 111 -15.69 2.59 13.91
N SER A 112 -17.01 2.65 14.12
CA SER A 112 -17.65 2.26 15.39
C SER A 112 -18.37 0.91 15.27
N PRO A 113 -18.52 0.14 16.36
CA PRO A 113 -19.29 -1.10 16.37
C PRO A 113 -20.78 -0.89 15.95
N PRO A 114 -21.47 -1.93 15.43
CA PRO A 114 -20.99 -3.30 15.24
C PRO A 114 -20.00 -3.41 14.09
N TYR A 115 -18.91 -4.17 14.30
CA TYR A 115 -17.92 -4.41 13.26
C TYR A 115 -18.39 -5.51 12.30
N PRO A 116 -18.05 -5.42 11.02
CA PRO A 116 -18.32 -6.47 10.05
C PRO A 116 -17.68 -7.81 10.47
N ALA A 117 -18.37 -8.93 10.25
CA ALA A 117 -17.93 -10.25 10.70
C ALA A 117 -16.63 -10.69 10.01
N GLU A 118 -16.33 -10.11 8.85
CA GLU A 118 -15.20 -10.48 8.00
C GLU A 118 -13.85 -10.12 8.61
N PHE A 119 -13.83 -9.24 9.60
CA PHE A 119 -12.64 -8.95 10.41
C PHE A 119 -12.26 -10.10 11.36
N ALA A 120 -13.13 -11.09 11.59
CA ALA A 120 -12.85 -12.21 12.48
C ALA A 120 -11.78 -13.17 11.93
N TRP A 121 -11.52 -13.17 10.62
CA TRP A 121 -10.56 -14.08 9.97
C TRP A 121 -9.14 -13.53 9.86
N ARG A 122 -8.93 -12.28 10.26
CA ARG A 122 -7.62 -11.63 10.36
C ARG A 122 -6.71 -12.36 11.36
N ASN A 123 -5.39 -12.25 11.16
CA ASN A 123 -4.44 -12.58 12.23
C ASN A 123 -4.39 -11.46 13.29
N PRO A 124 -4.86 -11.68 14.53
CA PRO A 124 -4.94 -10.63 15.56
C PRO A 124 -3.57 -10.16 16.05
N ASN A 125 -2.50 -10.90 15.77
CA ASN A 125 -1.14 -10.51 16.15
C ASN A 125 -0.59 -9.38 15.27
N VAL A 126 -1.17 -9.17 14.08
CA VAL A 126 -0.80 -8.06 13.20
C VAL A 126 -1.70 -6.87 13.52
N THR A 127 -1.14 -5.89 14.24
CA THR A 127 -1.90 -4.71 14.72
C THR A 127 -1.64 -3.46 13.90
N ALA A 128 -0.91 -3.56 12.79
CA ALA A 128 -0.54 -2.42 11.97
C ALA A 128 -0.29 -2.85 10.53
N CYS A 129 -0.82 -2.08 9.58
CA CYS A 129 -0.63 -2.32 8.16
C CYS A 129 -0.71 -0.99 7.39
N SER A 130 0.35 -0.66 6.66
CA SER A 130 0.45 0.55 5.83
C SER A 130 -0.14 0.37 4.42
N TYR A 131 -0.63 -0.82 4.08
CA TYR A 131 -1.06 -1.17 2.72
C TYR A 131 -2.56 -1.43 2.67
N ILE A 132 -3.21 -1.01 1.57
CA ILE A 132 -4.56 -1.46 1.24
C ILE A 132 -4.44 -2.80 0.54
N TYR A 133 -5.30 -3.75 0.92
CA TYR A 133 -5.38 -5.05 0.27
C TYR A 133 -6.72 -5.20 -0.46
N GLU A 134 -6.63 -5.38 -1.76
CA GLU A 134 -7.76 -5.27 -2.68
C GLU A 134 -8.59 -6.55 -2.77
N PHE A 135 -8.11 -7.67 -2.24
CA PHE A 135 -8.84 -8.94 -2.17
C PHE A 135 -9.41 -9.20 -0.78
N SER A 136 -9.60 -8.12 0.01
CA SER A 136 -10.25 -8.23 1.30
C SER A 136 -11.73 -8.62 1.16
N PRO A 137 -12.30 -9.32 2.17
CA PRO A 137 -13.70 -9.70 2.18
C PRO A 137 -14.65 -8.54 2.52
N CYS A 138 -14.13 -7.37 2.88
CA CYS A 138 -14.98 -6.23 3.25
C CYS A 138 -15.78 -5.70 2.05
N PRO A 139 -16.96 -5.09 2.28
CA PRO A 139 -17.74 -4.46 1.23
C PRO A 139 -16.93 -3.41 0.45
N CYS A 140 -16.98 -3.46 -0.88
CA CYS A 140 -16.32 -2.47 -1.71
C CYS A 140 -17.19 -1.21 -1.81
N GLU A 141 -17.00 -0.26 -0.89
CA GLU A 141 -17.81 0.98 -0.84
C GLU A 141 -17.81 1.73 -2.18
N TRP A 142 -16.67 1.78 -2.86
CA TRP A 142 -16.56 2.46 -4.14
C TRP A 142 -17.37 1.77 -5.25
N PHE A 143 -17.34 0.44 -5.34
CA PHE A 143 -18.16 -0.29 -6.33
C PHE A 143 -19.65 -0.10 -6.04
N MET A 144 -20.04 -0.23 -4.77
CA MET A 144 -21.43 -0.04 -4.33
C MET A 144 -21.93 1.39 -4.61
N LEU A 145 -21.11 2.41 -4.41
CA LEU A 145 -21.43 3.79 -4.76
C LEU A 145 -21.56 3.98 -6.28
N GLY A 146 -20.71 3.34 -7.08
CA GLY A 146 -20.82 3.35 -8.53
C GLY A 146 -22.15 2.74 -9.00
N TYR A 147 -22.56 1.63 -8.41
CA TYR A 147 -23.84 0.99 -8.68
C TYR A 147 -25.02 1.89 -8.27
N ALA A 148 -25.00 2.43 -7.05
CA ALA A 148 -26.05 3.33 -6.55
C ALA A 148 -26.23 4.61 -7.38
N ASN A 149 -25.15 5.11 -7.99
CA ASN A 149 -25.17 6.29 -8.86
C ASN A 149 -25.43 5.95 -10.34
N GLY A 150 -25.70 4.68 -10.68
CA GLY A 150 -25.97 4.24 -12.04
C GLY A 150 -24.75 4.19 -12.96
N THR A 151 -23.54 4.20 -12.42
CA THR A 151 -22.30 3.98 -13.18
C THR A 151 -22.12 2.52 -13.59
N TYR A 152 -22.62 1.61 -12.75
CA TYR A 152 -22.66 0.17 -13.03
C TYR A 152 -24.11 -0.28 -13.19
N SER A 153 -24.36 -1.18 -14.14
CA SER A 153 -25.68 -1.76 -14.38
C SER A 153 -26.02 -2.88 -13.39
N ASP A 154 -27.29 -3.30 -13.35
CA ASP A 154 -27.70 -4.49 -12.57
C ASP A 154 -26.97 -5.75 -13.04
N ASP A 155 -26.68 -5.83 -14.34
CA ASP A 155 -25.91 -6.93 -14.92
C ASP A 155 -24.46 -6.94 -14.40
N ASP A 156 -23.80 -5.77 -14.34
CA ASP A 156 -22.46 -5.64 -13.75
C ASP A 156 -22.44 -6.05 -12.28
N PHE A 157 -23.48 -5.65 -11.53
CA PHE A 157 -23.63 -6.00 -10.12
C PHE A 157 -23.78 -7.51 -9.95
N HIS A 158 -24.67 -8.15 -10.71
CA HIS A 158 -24.88 -9.60 -10.64
C HIS A 158 -23.67 -10.40 -11.11
N HIS A 159 -22.88 -9.88 -12.04
CA HIS A 159 -21.61 -10.48 -12.44
C HIS A 159 -20.53 -10.34 -11.37
N ALA A 160 -20.54 -9.26 -10.58
CA ALA A 160 -19.59 -9.05 -9.50
C ALA A 160 -19.97 -9.79 -8.21
N ASP A 161 -21.25 -9.82 -7.82
CA ASP A 161 -21.76 -10.49 -6.62
C ASP A 161 -21.82 -12.02 -6.80
N THR A 162 -20.64 -12.64 -6.82
CA THR A 162 -20.49 -14.08 -7.10
C THR A 162 -21.14 -14.98 -6.05
N ASN A 163 -21.29 -14.49 -4.82
CA ASN A 163 -21.86 -15.23 -3.71
C ASN A 163 -23.37 -14.95 -3.49
N LEU A 164 -23.96 -14.03 -4.26
CA LEU A 164 -25.37 -13.66 -4.27
C LEU A 164 -25.90 -13.17 -2.91
N ASN A 165 -25.06 -12.50 -2.12
CA ASN A 165 -25.45 -11.96 -0.82
C ASN A 165 -26.00 -10.51 -0.89
N GLY A 166 -26.01 -9.90 -2.07
CA GLY A 166 -26.47 -8.53 -2.29
C GLY A 166 -25.44 -7.46 -1.95
N VAL A 167 -24.18 -7.83 -1.73
CA VAL A 167 -23.06 -6.94 -1.37
C VAL A 167 -21.79 -7.38 -2.08
N VAL A 168 -21.24 -6.51 -2.92
CA VAL A 168 -19.97 -6.79 -3.62
C VAL A 168 -18.79 -6.48 -2.69
N SER A 169 -18.00 -7.50 -2.38
CA SER A 169 -16.74 -7.36 -1.63
C SER A 169 -15.62 -6.73 -2.47
N TRP A 170 -14.54 -6.28 -1.84
CA TRP A 170 -13.34 -5.80 -2.54
C TRP A 170 -12.77 -6.89 -3.47
N LYS A 171 -12.68 -8.13 -2.99
CA LYS A 171 -12.28 -9.29 -3.80
C LYS A 171 -13.15 -9.45 -5.05
N GLU A 172 -14.45 -9.46 -4.88
CA GLU A 172 -15.41 -9.63 -5.98
C GLU A 172 -15.32 -8.50 -7.00
N ALA A 173 -15.30 -7.25 -6.52
CA ALA A 173 -15.10 -6.09 -7.37
C ALA A 173 -13.81 -6.23 -8.18
N LYS A 174 -12.70 -6.67 -7.56
CA LYS A 174 -11.43 -6.88 -8.26
C LYS A 174 -11.45 -8.00 -9.27
N MET A 175 -12.07 -9.12 -8.93
CA MET A 175 -12.21 -10.24 -9.86
C MET A 175 -13.03 -9.84 -11.08
N TRP A 176 -14.14 -9.12 -10.87
CA TRP A 176 -14.95 -8.54 -11.95
C TRP A 176 -14.15 -7.56 -12.81
N GLN A 177 -13.34 -6.68 -12.21
CA GLN A 177 -12.47 -5.78 -12.97
C GLN A 177 -11.43 -6.55 -13.81
N ALA A 178 -10.87 -7.61 -13.26
CA ALA A 178 -9.90 -8.45 -13.96
C ALA A 178 -10.53 -9.15 -15.17
N SER A 179 -11.79 -9.62 -15.07
CA SER A 179 -12.47 -10.34 -16.13
C SER A 179 -13.09 -9.43 -17.20
N ASN A 180 -13.67 -8.29 -16.80
CA ASN A 180 -14.57 -7.52 -17.69
C ASN A 180 -13.91 -6.30 -18.32
N GLN A 181 -12.87 -5.72 -17.73
CA GLN A 181 -12.31 -4.45 -18.21
C GLN A 181 -11.03 -4.58 -19.06
N GLY A 182 -10.55 -5.80 -19.32
CA GLY A 182 -9.34 -6.02 -20.15
C GLY A 182 -8.05 -5.46 -19.54
N LEU A 183 -8.01 -5.26 -18.23
CA LEU A 183 -6.96 -4.56 -17.50
C LEU A 183 -5.78 -5.46 -17.08
N SER A 184 -5.49 -6.51 -17.83
CA SER A 184 -4.85 -7.72 -17.30
C SER A 184 -3.43 -7.55 -16.75
N ASP A 185 -2.70 -6.50 -17.13
CA ASP A 185 -1.26 -6.43 -16.83
C ASP A 185 -0.94 -5.50 -15.64
N ASN A 186 -1.72 -4.44 -15.36
CA ASN A 186 -1.44 -3.47 -14.28
C ASN A 186 -2.63 -3.31 -13.31
N LEU A 187 -3.32 -4.40 -12.99
CA LEU A 187 -4.39 -4.37 -11.98
C LEU A 187 -3.78 -4.43 -10.57
N PRO A 188 -4.03 -3.45 -9.68
CA PRO A 188 -3.44 -3.46 -8.34
C PRO A 188 -4.12 -4.47 -7.40
N ILE A 189 -3.31 -5.28 -6.70
CA ILE A 189 -3.70 -6.14 -5.56
C ILE A 189 -3.40 -5.44 -4.21
N VAL A 190 -2.20 -4.88 -4.08
CA VAL A 190 -1.74 -4.23 -2.84
C VAL A 190 -1.32 -2.81 -3.19
N ARG A 191 -1.77 -1.81 -2.44
CA ARG A 191 -1.41 -0.40 -2.71
C ARG A 191 -0.84 0.29 -1.49
N CYS A 192 0.10 1.20 -1.73
CA CYS A 192 0.70 2.05 -0.71
C CYS A 192 0.45 3.52 -1.03
N PHE A 193 -0.47 4.15 -0.28
CA PHE A 193 -0.82 5.56 -0.48
C PHE A 193 0.12 6.54 0.24
N TRP A 194 0.93 6.09 1.19
CA TRP A 194 1.83 6.94 1.99
C TRP A 194 2.79 7.77 1.12
N HIS A 195 3.30 7.17 0.06
CA HIS A 195 4.15 7.83 -0.94
C HIS A 195 3.43 9.01 -1.62
N ALA A 196 2.15 8.82 -1.95
CA ALA A 196 1.35 9.86 -2.60
C ALA A 196 1.02 11.02 -1.65
N TYR A 197 0.56 10.72 -0.44
CA TYR A 197 0.11 11.77 0.48
C TYR A 197 1.24 12.58 1.12
N ASN A 198 2.38 11.96 1.43
CA ASN A 198 3.41 12.60 2.26
C ASN A 198 4.60 13.11 1.45
N TYR A 199 4.80 12.59 0.25
CA TYR A 199 5.99 12.87 -0.57
C TYR A 199 5.64 13.33 -1.99
N GLY A 200 4.35 13.49 -2.32
CA GLY A 200 3.91 13.92 -3.66
C GLY A 200 4.28 12.94 -4.76
N GLN A 201 4.53 11.67 -4.41
CA GLN A 201 4.90 10.63 -5.36
C GLN A 201 3.65 9.93 -5.92
N LYS A 202 3.84 9.03 -6.88
CA LYS A 202 2.76 8.14 -7.33
C LYS A 202 2.49 7.05 -6.28
N VAL A 203 1.28 6.49 -6.28
CA VAL A 203 0.93 5.33 -5.45
C VAL A 203 1.75 4.14 -5.94
N LEU A 204 2.37 3.40 -5.03
CA LEU A 204 3.05 2.15 -5.34
C LEU A 204 2.04 1.00 -5.25
N ASN A 205 2.02 0.16 -6.27
CA ASN A 205 1.09 -0.96 -6.40
C ASN A 205 1.83 -2.26 -6.67
N LEU A 206 1.27 -3.36 -6.20
CA LEU A 206 1.62 -4.72 -6.61
C LEU A 206 0.60 -5.20 -7.67
N SER A 207 1.07 -5.70 -8.81
CA SER A 207 0.21 -6.19 -9.89
C SER A 207 -0.40 -7.56 -9.62
N TYR A 208 -1.58 -7.81 -10.21
CA TYR A 208 -2.34 -9.05 -10.15
C TYR A 208 -1.64 -10.26 -10.78
N LYS A 209 -1.07 -10.08 -11.96
CA LYS A 209 -0.68 -11.19 -12.83
C LYS A 209 0.76 -11.63 -12.62
N ASP A 210 1.69 -10.67 -12.64
CA ASP A 210 3.13 -10.93 -12.58
C ASP A 210 3.75 -10.53 -11.22
N TYR A 211 2.93 -10.08 -10.27
CA TYR A 211 3.37 -9.54 -8.98
C TYR A 211 4.46 -8.47 -9.08
N HIS A 212 4.56 -7.77 -10.22
CA HIS A 212 5.50 -6.67 -10.38
C HIS A 212 5.00 -5.43 -9.66
N VAL A 213 5.95 -4.62 -9.18
CA VAL A 213 5.64 -3.35 -8.56
C VAL A 213 5.56 -2.27 -9.63
N PHE A 214 4.43 -1.56 -9.69
CA PHE A 214 4.22 -0.44 -10.61
C PHE A 214 3.70 0.79 -9.86
N THR A 215 3.62 1.92 -10.56
CA THR A 215 3.13 3.17 -9.96
C THR A 215 1.91 3.71 -10.70
N SER A 216 0.89 4.18 -9.99
CA SER A 216 -0.30 4.84 -10.56
C SER A 216 -0.58 6.18 -9.87
N ARG A 217 -1.51 6.98 -10.41
CA ARG A 217 -2.12 8.06 -9.61
C ARG A 217 -3.04 7.46 -8.54
N MET A 218 -3.62 8.31 -7.68
CA MET A 218 -4.47 7.87 -6.56
C MET A 218 -5.63 6.97 -7.00
N TYR A 219 -6.30 7.34 -8.09
CA TYR A 219 -7.34 6.53 -8.72
C TYR A 219 -6.77 5.96 -10.01
N TRP A 220 -6.40 4.68 -9.99
CA TRP A 220 -5.73 4.04 -11.12
C TRP A 220 -6.59 4.04 -12.39
N GLU A 221 -7.92 3.91 -12.25
CA GLU A 221 -8.91 3.94 -13.34
C GLU A 221 -8.91 5.23 -14.14
N THR A 222 -8.45 6.33 -13.54
CA THR A 222 -8.43 7.63 -14.19
C THR A 222 -7.15 7.89 -15.00
N THR A 223 -6.20 6.95 -15.00
CA THR A 223 -4.78 7.25 -15.33
C THR A 223 -4.01 6.12 -15.98
N SER A 224 -4.61 5.46 -16.98
CA SER A 224 -3.82 4.73 -17.98
C SER A 224 -2.95 5.73 -18.77
N ASP A 225 -1.84 6.18 -18.18
CA ASP A 225 -0.71 6.82 -18.85
C ASP A 225 0.42 5.80 -18.97
#